data_AF-A0A9D2HRF6-F1
#
_entry.id   AF-A0A9D2HRF6-F1
#
_cell.length_a   1.000
_cell.length_b   1.000
_cell.length_c   1.000
_cell.angle_alpha   90.00
_cell.angle_beta   90.00
_cell.angle_gamma   90.00
#
_symmetry.space_group_name_H-M   'P 1'
#
loop_
_entity.id
_entity.type
_entity.pdbx_description
1 polymer ?
#
loop_
_entity_poly.entity_id
_entity_poly.type
_entity_poly.pdbx_seq_one_letter_code
_entity_poly.pdbx_strand_id
1 'polypeptide(L)'
;MAQDTELEELYGKISSVIYTNEENGWTVLRMETDGGTDATVVGTLPSAYPGEELHVFGEWTTHPNHGRQFKSEYAERSLPRTKDDIYKYLAGRAVKGIGPATAALIVDRFGDRTLDVLERQPERLTEIRGISPAKAEAVTRDSRRQAQLRRLMEFLCAYGLKPLLAVRLYRFYGEEAMDAVSEDPYIIASPHIGGSFAEADRLALEQGAAADDPRRVRAAAVFELRHNAGNGHCFIPTDKLAA
;
A
#
# COMPACT_ATOMS: atom_id res chain seq x y z
N MET A 1 -9.32 -22.11 23.51
CA MET A 1 -8.15 -21.31 23.91
C MET A 1 -7.30 -21.17 22.67
N ALA A 2 -7.38 -20.05 21.97
CA ALA A 2 -6.51 -19.78 20.83
C ALA A 2 -5.09 -19.64 21.39
N GLN A 3 -4.14 -20.39 20.85
CA GLN A 3 -2.74 -20.10 21.09
C GLN A 3 -2.46 -18.74 20.46
N ASP A 4 -2.02 -17.77 21.27
CA ASP A 4 -1.34 -16.59 20.75
C ASP A 4 -0.04 -17.10 20.12
N THR A 5 -0.09 -17.45 18.83
CA THR A 5 1.11 -17.77 18.07
C THR A 5 1.88 -16.47 17.92
N GLU A 6 2.98 -16.36 18.65
CA GLU A 6 3.92 -15.25 18.52
C GLU A 6 4.42 -15.21 17.07
N LEU A 7 4.15 -14.10 16.37
CA LEU A 7 4.59 -13.94 14.98
C LEU A 7 6.12 -13.86 14.97
N GLU A 8 6.74 -14.60 14.05
CA GLU A 8 8.16 -14.45 13.79
C GLU A 8 8.43 -13.13 13.07
N GLU A 9 9.62 -12.57 13.27
CA GLU A 9 10.06 -11.35 12.61
C GLU A 9 11.17 -11.63 11.61
N LEU A 10 11.10 -10.95 10.46
CA LEU A 10 12.13 -11.03 9.43
C LEU A 10 12.43 -9.63 8.89
N TYR A 11 13.70 -9.24 8.93
CA TYR A 11 14.19 -7.96 8.47
C TYR A 11 15.14 -8.14 7.29
N GLY A 12 15.06 -7.23 6.33
CA GLY A 12 15.98 -7.21 5.21
C GLY A 12 15.59 -6.24 4.13
N LYS A 13 16.16 -6.44 2.94
CA LYS A 13 15.92 -5.60 1.77
C LYS A 13 15.27 -6.39 0.66
N ILE A 14 14.29 -5.79 -0.01
CA ILE A 14 13.64 -6.43 -1.16
C ILE A 14 14.67 -6.52 -2.30
N SER A 15 15.08 -7.72 -2.67
CA SER A 15 16.02 -7.93 -3.77
C SER A 15 15.30 -7.97 -5.13
N SER A 16 14.12 -8.59 -5.18
CA SER A 16 13.27 -8.60 -6.37
C SER A 16 11.80 -8.88 -6.05
N VAL A 17 10.89 -8.39 -6.88
CA VAL A 17 9.48 -8.78 -6.84
C VAL A 17 9.24 -9.79 -7.96
N ILE A 18 8.83 -11.00 -7.62
CA ILE A 18 8.61 -12.11 -8.57
C ILE A 18 7.23 -11.99 -9.20
N TYR A 19 6.22 -11.70 -8.37
CA TYR A 19 4.83 -11.64 -8.79
C TYR A 19 4.05 -10.68 -7.91
N THR A 20 3.07 -10.00 -8.49
CA THR A 20 2.06 -9.24 -7.75
C THR A 20 0.73 -9.36 -8.47
N ASN A 21 -0.32 -9.68 -7.72
CA ASN A 21 -1.68 -9.61 -8.17
C ASN A 21 -2.25 -8.23 -7.80
N GLU A 22 -2.57 -7.42 -8.80
CA GLU A 22 -3.07 -6.05 -8.58
C GLU A 22 -4.51 -5.98 -8.04
N GLU A 23 -5.26 -7.08 -8.08
CA GLU A 23 -6.65 -7.14 -7.62
C GLU A 23 -6.74 -7.35 -6.11
N ASN A 24 -5.95 -8.28 -5.58
CA ASN A 24 -5.94 -8.65 -4.16
C ASN A 24 -4.66 -8.25 -3.41
N GLY A 25 -3.67 -7.67 -4.10
CA GLY A 25 -2.41 -7.22 -3.50
C GLY A 25 -1.46 -8.34 -3.09
N TRP A 26 -1.76 -9.60 -3.46
CA TRP A 26 -0.88 -10.73 -3.18
C TRP A 26 0.43 -10.59 -3.93
N THR A 27 1.53 -10.56 -3.20
CA THR A 27 2.87 -10.34 -3.72
C THR A 27 3.79 -11.47 -3.29
N VAL A 28 4.63 -11.91 -4.22
CA VAL A 28 5.73 -12.85 -3.97
C VAL A 28 7.01 -12.08 -4.26
N LEU A 29 7.88 -11.96 -3.27
CA LEU A 29 9.15 -11.23 -3.38
C LEU A 29 10.31 -12.02 -2.79
N ARG A 30 11.51 -11.70 -3.25
CA ARG A 30 12.77 -12.13 -2.63
C ARG A 30 13.27 -11.01 -1.74
N MET A 31 13.70 -11.40 -0.55
CA MET A 31 14.28 -10.50 0.43
C MET A 31 15.66 -11.02 0.83
N GLU A 32 16.66 -10.16 0.73
CA GLU A 32 17.98 -10.39 1.30
C GLU A 32 17.89 -10.06 2.79
N THR A 33 17.94 -11.07 3.64
CA THR A 33 17.81 -10.87 5.09
C THR A 33 19.13 -10.40 5.69
N ASP A 34 19.06 -9.69 6.82
CA ASP A 34 20.27 -9.24 7.54
C ASP A 34 21.15 -10.41 8.02
N GLY A 35 20.58 -11.61 8.14
CA GLY A 35 21.30 -12.86 8.41
C GLY A 35 22.05 -13.44 7.20
N GLY A 36 22.06 -12.74 6.05
CA GLY A 36 22.79 -13.14 4.84
C GLY A 36 22.14 -14.28 4.06
N THR A 37 20.90 -14.66 4.38
CA THR A 37 20.16 -15.72 3.68
C THR A 37 18.97 -15.13 2.93
N ASP A 38 18.84 -15.43 1.64
CA ASP A 38 17.67 -15.00 0.87
C ASP A 38 16.40 -15.73 1.33
N ALA A 39 15.34 -14.96 1.58
CA ALA A 39 14.02 -15.46 1.91
C ALA A 39 13.01 -15.15 0.80
N THR A 40 12.07 -16.07 0.57
CA THR A 40 10.87 -15.77 -0.22
C THR A 40 9.80 -15.28 0.74
N VAL A 41 9.31 -14.06 0.56
CA VAL A 41 8.19 -13.50 1.34
C VAL A 41 6.94 -13.49 0.49
N VAL A 42 5.82 -13.91 1.06
CA VAL A 42 4.50 -13.90 0.42
C VAL A 42 3.48 -13.21 1.32
N GLY A 43 2.56 -12.45 0.76
CA GLY A 43 1.51 -11.77 1.53
C GLY A 43 0.87 -10.62 0.77
N THR A 44 0.02 -9.86 1.46
CA THR A 44 -0.62 -8.67 0.86
C THR A 44 0.34 -7.47 0.96
N LEU A 45 1.26 -7.34 0.00
CA LEU A 45 2.32 -6.33 -0.01
C LEU A 45 2.25 -5.46 -1.30
N PRO A 46 1.13 -4.76 -1.54
CA PRO A 46 0.96 -3.99 -2.77
C PRO A 46 1.96 -2.84 -2.85
N SER A 47 2.43 -2.52 -4.07
CA SER A 47 3.39 -1.45 -4.31
C SER A 47 4.71 -1.61 -3.54
N ALA A 48 5.14 -2.86 -3.30
CA ALA A 48 6.48 -3.16 -2.84
C ALA A 48 7.47 -3.11 -4.02
N TYR A 49 8.66 -2.54 -3.80
CA TYR A 49 9.66 -2.36 -4.83
C TYR A 49 11.05 -2.83 -4.36
N PRO A 50 11.90 -3.35 -5.26
CA PRO A 50 13.28 -3.68 -4.93
C PRO A 50 14.03 -2.51 -4.30
N GLY A 51 14.97 -2.78 -3.41
CA GLY A 51 15.74 -1.77 -2.67
C GLY A 51 15.05 -1.25 -1.42
N GLU A 52 13.72 -1.33 -1.30
CA GLU A 52 13.04 -0.98 -0.04
C GLU A 52 13.50 -1.89 1.10
N GLU A 53 13.60 -1.30 2.30
CA GLU A 53 13.76 -2.06 3.52
C GLU A 53 12.39 -2.59 3.94
N LEU A 54 12.35 -3.83 4.38
CA LEU A 54 11.14 -4.55 4.72
C LEU A 54 11.32 -5.25 6.06
N HIS A 55 10.44 -4.93 7.00
CA HIS A 55 10.30 -5.61 8.28
C HIS A 55 8.96 -6.35 8.28
N VAL A 56 9.02 -7.67 8.33
CA VAL A 56 7.85 -8.54 8.16
C VAL A 56 7.59 -9.31 9.44
N PHE A 57 6.33 -9.37 9.83
CA PHE A 57 5.82 -10.22 10.90
C PHE A 57 4.95 -11.32 10.29
N GLY A 58 5.18 -12.56 10.66
CA GLY A 58 4.53 -13.68 10.00
C GLY A 58 4.97 -15.06 10.48
N GLU A 59 4.81 -16.05 9.60
CA GLU A 59 5.10 -17.44 9.89
C GLU A 59 5.83 -18.11 8.71
N TRP A 60 6.76 -19.02 9.00
CA TRP A 60 7.31 -19.89 7.95
C TRP A 60 6.29 -20.94 7.54
N THR A 61 6.06 -21.02 6.23
CA THR A 61 5.22 -22.03 5.61
C THR A 61 5.97 -22.75 4.49
N THR A 62 5.46 -23.91 4.08
CA THR A 62 6.02 -24.69 2.96
C THR A 62 4.96 -24.88 1.90
N HIS A 63 5.15 -24.22 0.76
CA HIS A 63 4.28 -24.38 -0.40
C HIS A 63 4.64 -25.67 -1.16
N PRO A 64 3.67 -26.52 -1.55
CA PRO A 64 3.95 -27.81 -2.20
C PRO A 64 4.86 -27.72 -3.44
N ASN A 65 4.72 -26.66 -4.24
CA ASN A 65 5.46 -26.48 -5.49
C ASN A 65 6.62 -25.47 -5.40
N HIS A 66 6.65 -24.63 -4.36
CA HIS A 66 7.58 -23.49 -4.28
C HIS A 66 8.49 -23.54 -3.06
N GLY A 67 8.33 -24.56 -2.21
CA GLY A 67 9.16 -24.79 -1.05
C GLY A 67 8.89 -23.78 0.07
N ARG A 68 9.92 -23.51 0.86
CA ARG A 68 9.84 -22.70 2.07
C ARG A 68 9.63 -21.22 1.73
N GLN A 69 8.64 -20.61 2.37
CA GLN A 69 8.25 -19.21 2.22
C GLN A 69 7.91 -18.61 3.58
N PHE A 70 8.14 -17.32 3.74
CA PHE A 70 7.70 -16.55 4.89
C PHE A 70 6.37 -15.87 4.55
N LYS A 71 5.30 -16.28 5.20
CA LYS A 71 3.96 -15.73 4.97
C LYS A 71 3.77 -14.52 5.89
N SER A 72 3.73 -13.34 5.30
CA SER A 72 3.51 -12.06 5.96
C SER A 72 2.06 -11.91 6.40
N GLU A 73 1.87 -11.63 7.68
CA GLU A 73 0.61 -11.16 8.26
C GLU A 73 0.61 -9.63 8.38
N TYR A 74 1.76 -9.05 8.74
CA TYR A 74 1.99 -7.61 8.79
C TYR A 74 3.38 -7.27 8.25
N ALA A 75 3.54 -6.05 7.73
CA ALA A 75 4.84 -5.57 7.28
C ALA A 75 4.94 -4.04 7.34
N GLU A 76 6.11 -3.58 7.75
CA GLU A 76 6.53 -2.19 7.67
C GLU A 76 7.57 -2.03 6.57
N ARG A 77 7.54 -0.89 5.89
CA ARG A 77 8.44 -0.61 4.76
C ARG A 77 9.08 0.75 4.91
N SER A 78 10.34 0.82 4.49
CA SER A 78 11.15 2.02 4.51
C SER A 78 11.81 2.23 3.14
N LEU A 79 11.91 3.50 2.72
CA LEU A 79 12.56 3.85 1.46
C LEU A 79 14.06 3.56 1.53
N PRO A 80 14.69 3.15 0.41
CA PRO A 80 16.13 2.90 0.37
C PRO A 80 16.92 4.16 0.69
N ARG A 81 18.03 3.98 1.43
CA ARG A 81 18.93 5.07 1.83
C ARG A 81 20.29 5.04 1.14
N THR A 82 20.67 3.90 0.57
CA THR A 82 21.98 3.72 -0.09
C THR A 82 21.87 3.97 -1.58
N LYS A 83 22.98 4.39 -2.21
CA LYS A 83 23.07 4.59 -3.68
C LYS A 83 22.56 3.35 -4.43
N ASP A 84 23.04 2.17 -4.05
CA ASP A 84 22.74 0.91 -4.72
C ASP A 84 21.27 0.51 -4.56
N ASP A 85 20.68 0.69 -3.37
CA ASP A 85 19.28 0.33 -3.14
C ASP A 85 18.32 1.34 -3.78
N ILE A 86 18.67 2.62 -3.80
CA ILE A 86 17.93 3.65 -4.56
C ILE A 86 17.95 3.32 -6.05
N TYR A 87 19.09 2.86 -6.58
CA TYR A 87 19.14 2.39 -7.96
C TYR A 87 18.18 1.23 -8.20
N LYS A 88 18.18 0.19 -7.33
CA LYS A 88 17.25 -0.95 -7.43
C LYS A 88 15.79 -0.50 -7.42
N TYR A 89 15.45 0.45 -6.56
CA TYR A 89 14.12 1.02 -6.43
C TYR A 89 13.63 1.72 -7.70
N LEU A 90 14.46 2.62 -8.23
CA LEU A 90 14.12 3.33 -9.47
C LEU A 90 14.16 2.40 -10.69
N ALA A 91 15.12 1.48 -10.77
CA ALA A 91 15.20 0.49 -11.83
C ALA A 91 14.03 -0.50 -11.79
N GLY A 92 13.54 -0.81 -10.59
CA GLY A 92 12.36 -1.62 -10.29
C GLY A 92 11.03 -0.94 -10.61
N ARG A 93 11.05 0.21 -11.30
CA ARG A 93 9.87 0.96 -11.76
C ARG A 93 8.99 1.50 -10.63
N ALA A 94 9.57 1.76 -9.46
CA ALA A 94 8.87 2.48 -8.40
C ALA A 94 8.35 3.85 -8.88
N VAL A 95 9.10 4.51 -9.77
CA VAL A 95 8.67 5.72 -10.47
C VAL A 95 8.54 5.46 -11.96
N LYS A 96 7.33 5.60 -12.49
CA LYS A 96 7.02 5.45 -13.91
C LYS A 96 7.85 6.42 -14.75
N GLY A 97 8.39 5.91 -15.86
CA GLY A 97 9.25 6.68 -16.76
C GLY A 97 10.75 6.64 -16.39
N ILE A 98 11.10 6.09 -15.21
CA ILE A 98 12.48 5.73 -14.88
C ILE A 98 12.65 4.22 -15.14
N GLY A 99 13.65 3.87 -15.94
CA GLY A 99 14.10 2.48 -16.13
C GLY A 99 15.58 2.36 -15.79
N PRO A 100 16.18 1.16 -15.86
CA PRO A 100 17.53 0.90 -15.36
C PRO A 100 18.58 1.92 -15.85
N ALA A 101 18.61 2.24 -17.15
CA ALA A 101 19.54 3.21 -17.71
C ALA A 101 19.33 4.65 -17.16
N THR A 102 18.08 5.08 -17.00
CA THR A 102 17.78 6.41 -16.44
C THR A 102 18.04 6.43 -14.93
N ALA A 103 17.70 5.35 -14.22
CA ALA A 103 17.99 5.19 -12.80
C ALA A 103 19.50 5.33 -12.52
N ALA A 104 20.33 4.63 -13.31
CA ALA A 104 21.78 4.72 -13.22
C ALA A 104 22.28 6.17 -13.35
N LEU A 105 21.80 6.92 -14.35
CA LEU A 105 22.20 8.32 -14.55
C LEU A 105 21.77 9.24 -13.39
N ILE A 106 20.55 9.06 -12.89
CA ILE A 106 20.03 9.86 -11.76
C ILE A 106 20.84 9.59 -10.50
N VAL A 107 21.05 8.31 -10.18
CA VAL A 107 21.76 7.88 -8.99
C VAL A 107 23.25 8.19 -9.07
N ASP A 108 23.85 8.14 -10.25
CA ASP A 108 25.25 8.56 -10.41
C ASP A 108 25.45 10.06 -10.17
N ARG A 109 24.46 10.87 -10.58
CA ARG A 109 24.50 12.32 -10.39
C ARG A 109 24.20 12.75 -8.95
N PHE A 110 23.22 12.13 -8.29
CA PHE A 110 22.70 12.59 -6.99
C PHE A 110 23.02 11.66 -5.81
N GLY A 111 23.49 10.43 -6.05
CA GLY A 111 23.86 9.50 -4.99
C GLY A 111 22.69 9.13 -4.07
N ASP A 112 22.97 9.09 -2.77
CA ASP A 112 22.00 8.86 -1.70
C ASP A 112 20.94 9.97 -1.56
N ARG A 113 21.21 11.17 -2.08
CA ARG A 113 20.28 12.32 -2.13
C ARG A 113 19.23 12.21 -3.24
N THR A 114 19.24 11.15 -4.04
CA THR A 114 18.36 11.02 -5.21
C THR A 114 16.88 11.14 -4.86
N LEU A 115 16.41 10.45 -3.82
CA LEU A 115 14.98 10.50 -3.45
C LEU A 115 14.59 11.90 -2.94
N ASP A 116 15.47 12.57 -2.20
CA ASP A 116 15.26 13.97 -1.77
C ASP A 116 15.14 14.91 -2.98
N VAL A 117 15.96 14.71 -4.01
CA VAL A 117 15.92 15.50 -5.25
C VAL A 117 14.61 15.26 -6.00
N LEU A 118 14.16 14.01 -6.11
CA LEU A 118 12.88 13.67 -6.75
C LEU A 118 11.69 14.32 -6.02
N GLU A 119 11.73 14.39 -4.69
CA GLU A 119 10.65 14.97 -3.89
C GLU A 119 10.67 16.51 -3.89
N ARG A 120 11.85 17.12 -3.71
CA ARG A 120 11.97 18.55 -3.37
C ARG A 120 12.51 19.44 -4.48
N GLN A 121 13.33 18.89 -5.38
CA GLN A 121 14.03 19.66 -6.43
C GLN A 121 14.02 18.91 -7.78
N PRO A 122 12.85 18.47 -8.26
CA PRO A 122 12.76 17.64 -9.46
C PRO A 122 13.29 18.31 -10.74
N GLU A 123 13.29 19.64 -10.79
CA GLU A 123 13.85 20.43 -11.90
C GLU A 123 15.33 20.11 -12.16
N ARG A 124 16.06 19.70 -11.11
CA ARG A 124 17.47 19.29 -11.20
C ARG A 124 17.67 18.04 -12.04
N LEU A 125 16.63 17.24 -12.28
CA LEU A 125 16.71 16.10 -13.19
C LEU A 125 17.14 16.52 -14.61
N THR A 126 16.86 17.76 -15.02
CA THR A 126 17.28 18.31 -16.32
C THR A 126 18.78 18.62 -16.41
N GLU A 127 19.51 18.62 -15.29
CA GLU A 127 20.98 18.66 -15.28
C GLU A 127 21.58 17.40 -15.91
N ILE A 128 20.82 16.31 -16.00
CA ILE A 128 21.26 15.02 -16.53
C ILE A 128 21.01 14.98 -18.04
N ARG A 129 22.08 14.78 -18.81
CA ARG A 129 22.00 14.60 -20.26
C ARG A 129 21.06 13.43 -20.59
N GLY A 130 20.04 13.71 -21.40
CA GLY A 130 19.03 12.72 -21.81
C GLY A 130 17.74 12.73 -20.98
N ILE A 131 17.62 13.63 -20.01
CA ILE A 131 16.34 13.92 -19.33
C ILE A 131 15.84 15.29 -19.80
N SER A 132 14.77 15.30 -20.59
CA SER A 132 14.10 16.53 -21.01
C SER A 132 13.25 17.12 -19.88
N PRO A 133 12.90 18.42 -19.93
CA PRO A 133 11.96 19.02 -18.98
C PRO A 133 10.62 18.26 -18.88
N ALA A 134 10.07 17.84 -20.01
CA ALA A 134 8.83 17.04 -20.04
C ALA A 134 8.99 15.66 -19.35
N LYS A 135 10.16 15.02 -19.49
CA LYS A 135 10.46 13.77 -18.77
C LYS A 135 10.64 14.01 -17.27
N ALA A 136 11.32 15.09 -16.88
CA ALA A 136 11.47 15.47 -15.49
C ALA A 136 10.10 15.73 -14.83
N GLU A 137 9.20 16.46 -15.49
CA GLU A 137 7.84 16.70 -15.01
C GLU A 137 7.02 15.41 -14.87
N ALA A 138 7.10 14.51 -15.85
CA ALA A 138 6.41 13.22 -15.77
C ALA A 138 6.90 12.35 -14.61
N VAL A 139 8.22 12.30 -14.40
CA VAL A 139 8.86 11.62 -13.26
C VAL A 139 8.42 12.24 -11.93
N THR A 140 8.35 13.56 -11.86
CA THR A 140 7.92 14.31 -10.67
C THR A 140 6.49 13.95 -10.28
N ARG A 141 5.58 13.99 -11.25
CA ARG A 141 4.17 13.67 -11.02
C ARG A 141 4.01 12.25 -10.50
N ASP A 142 4.73 11.29 -11.08
CA ASP A 142 4.65 9.90 -10.63
C ASP A 142 5.30 9.69 -9.26
N SER A 143 6.43 10.33 -8.98
CA SER A 143 7.07 10.30 -7.66
C SER A 143 6.14 10.87 -6.56
N ARG A 144 5.45 11.99 -6.83
CA ARG A 144 4.44 12.55 -5.92
C ARG A 144 3.27 11.60 -5.69
N ARG A 145 2.75 11.01 -6.76
CA ARG A 145 1.71 9.98 -6.69
C ARG A 145 2.11 8.82 -5.77
N GLN A 146 3.34 8.32 -5.91
CA GLN A 146 3.84 7.22 -5.08
C GLN A 146 3.99 7.64 -3.61
N ALA A 147 4.46 8.86 -3.35
CA ALA A 147 4.54 9.40 -2.00
C ALA A 147 3.16 9.54 -1.35
N GLN A 148 2.16 10.04 -2.08
CA GLN A 148 0.77 10.16 -1.59
C GLN A 148 0.16 8.78 -1.33
N LEU A 149 0.36 7.81 -2.23
CA LEU A 149 -0.12 6.44 -2.03
C LEU A 149 0.49 5.79 -0.78
N ARG A 150 1.81 5.97 -0.56
CA ARG A 150 2.47 5.47 0.66
C ARG A 150 1.90 6.11 1.92
N ARG A 151 1.73 7.43 1.95
CA ARG A 151 1.11 8.13 3.10
C ARG A 151 -0.30 7.64 3.37
N LEU A 152 -1.08 7.35 2.34
CA LEU A 152 -2.42 6.77 2.47
C LEU A 152 -2.37 5.34 3.02
N MET A 153 -1.42 4.51 2.57
CA MET A 153 -1.20 3.18 3.15
C MET A 153 -0.83 3.27 4.63
N GLU A 154 0.13 4.11 4.99
CA GLU A 154 0.58 4.33 6.37
C GLU A 154 -0.58 4.78 7.26
N PHE A 155 -1.37 5.75 6.79
CA PHE A 155 -2.58 6.21 7.48
C PHE A 155 -3.55 5.07 7.74
N LEU A 156 -3.93 4.29 6.73
CA LEU A 156 -4.89 3.19 6.90
C LEU A 156 -4.33 2.08 7.80
N CYS A 157 -3.05 1.73 7.63
CA CYS A 157 -2.39 0.71 8.47
C CYS A 157 -2.34 1.11 9.94
N ALA A 158 -2.19 2.41 10.25
CA ALA A 158 -2.22 2.89 11.63
C ALA A 158 -3.57 2.63 12.34
N TYR A 159 -4.65 2.48 11.57
CA TYR A 159 -5.98 2.07 12.05
C TYR A 159 -6.26 0.57 11.86
N GLY A 160 -5.23 -0.23 11.57
CA GLY A 160 -5.34 -1.67 11.37
C GLY A 160 -6.06 -2.08 10.08
N LEU A 161 -6.10 -1.20 9.07
CA LEU A 161 -6.71 -1.46 7.77
C LEU A 161 -5.68 -1.98 6.77
N LYS A 162 -6.15 -2.77 5.80
CA LYS A 162 -5.29 -3.42 4.80
C LYS A 162 -4.71 -2.38 3.82
N PRO A 163 -3.40 -2.45 3.49
CA PRO A 163 -2.76 -1.55 2.53
C PRO A 163 -3.43 -1.50 1.14
N LEU A 164 -4.06 -2.62 0.72
CA LEU A 164 -4.76 -2.70 -0.56
C LEU A 164 -5.89 -1.68 -0.69
N LEU A 165 -6.53 -1.30 0.43
CA LEU A 165 -7.59 -0.29 0.42
C LEU A 165 -7.06 1.06 -0.05
N ALA A 166 -5.82 1.43 0.33
CA ALA A 166 -5.18 2.65 -0.14
C ALA A 166 -4.98 2.64 -1.67
N VAL A 167 -4.57 1.50 -2.24
CA VAL A 167 -4.42 1.36 -3.70
C VAL A 167 -5.74 1.60 -4.41
N ARG A 168 -6.83 1.03 -3.88
CA ARG A 168 -8.18 1.16 -4.48
C ARG A 168 -8.75 2.57 -4.29
N LEU A 169 -8.57 3.17 -3.13
CA LEU A 169 -8.92 4.57 -2.87
C LEU A 169 -8.18 5.49 -3.82
N TYR A 170 -6.85 5.36 -3.93
CA TYR A 170 -6.06 6.18 -4.83
C TYR A 170 -6.43 5.95 -6.31
N ARG A 171 -6.78 4.72 -6.70
CA ARG A 171 -7.26 4.42 -8.06
C ARG A 171 -8.55 5.17 -8.40
N PHE A 172 -9.44 5.33 -7.42
CA PHE A 172 -10.75 5.96 -7.63
C PHE A 172 -10.73 7.48 -7.43
N TYR A 173 -10.11 7.95 -6.36
CA TYR A 173 -10.11 9.36 -5.93
C TYR A 173 -8.82 10.11 -6.31
N GLY A 174 -7.77 9.41 -6.77
CA GLY A 174 -6.52 10.05 -7.15
C GLY A 174 -5.84 10.78 -5.99
N GLU A 175 -5.42 12.02 -6.23
CA GLU A 175 -4.72 12.85 -5.25
C GLU A 175 -5.62 13.26 -4.05
N GLU A 176 -6.94 13.23 -4.23
CA GLU A 176 -7.94 13.56 -3.20
C GLU A 176 -8.25 12.37 -2.27
N ALA A 177 -7.65 11.20 -2.50
CA ALA A 177 -7.99 9.98 -1.76
C ALA A 177 -7.83 10.10 -0.23
N MET A 178 -6.82 10.86 0.22
CA MET A 178 -6.60 11.11 1.65
C MET A 178 -7.71 12.02 2.22
N ASP A 179 -8.04 13.09 1.51
CA ASP A 179 -9.07 14.03 1.94
C ASP A 179 -10.45 13.37 1.94
N ALA A 180 -10.77 12.62 0.90
CA ALA A 180 -12.02 11.87 0.77
C ALA A 180 -12.23 10.87 1.92
N VAL A 181 -11.20 10.09 2.28
CA VAL A 181 -11.33 9.11 3.38
C VAL A 181 -11.35 9.76 4.77
N SER A 182 -10.70 10.90 4.92
CA SER A 182 -10.73 11.69 6.16
C SER A 182 -12.09 12.39 6.32
N GLU A 183 -12.70 12.83 5.23
CA GLU A 183 -14.02 13.45 5.22
C GLU A 183 -15.15 12.43 5.35
N ASP A 184 -15.06 11.24 4.73
CA ASP A 184 -16.07 10.20 4.90
C ASP A 184 -15.40 8.81 4.98
N PRO A 185 -15.04 8.34 6.19
CA PRO A 185 -14.44 7.01 6.36
C PRO A 185 -15.29 5.86 5.77
N TYR A 186 -16.62 6.05 5.67
CA TYR A 186 -17.53 5.04 5.16
C TYR A 186 -17.41 4.78 3.66
N ILE A 187 -16.67 5.61 2.90
CA ILE A 187 -16.34 5.31 1.50
C ILE A 187 -15.56 4.00 1.37
N ILE A 188 -14.81 3.60 2.41
CA ILE A 188 -14.07 2.32 2.45
C ILE A 188 -15.00 1.12 2.27
N ALA A 189 -16.23 1.21 2.82
CA ALA A 189 -17.24 0.16 2.72
C ALA A 189 -17.94 0.09 1.35
N SER A 190 -17.55 0.96 0.41
CA SER A 190 -18.06 0.92 -0.95
C SER A 190 -17.53 -0.30 -1.71
N PRO A 191 -18.33 -0.92 -2.61
CA PRO A 191 -17.93 -2.16 -3.28
C PRO A 191 -16.65 -2.03 -4.12
N HIS A 192 -16.37 -0.85 -4.67
CA HIS A 192 -15.18 -0.58 -5.49
C HIS A 192 -13.89 -0.38 -4.65
N ILE A 193 -14.02 -0.08 -3.36
CA ILE A 193 -12.91 -0.02 -2.40
C ILE A 193 -12.76 -1.36 -1.69
N GLY A 194 -13.86 -1.94 -1.23
CA GLY A 194 -13.94 -3.32 -0.76
C GLY A 194 -13.44 -3.56 0.65
N GLY A 195 -13.51 -2.53 1.52
CA GLY A 195 -13.49 -2.74 2.97
C GLY A 195 -14.88 -3.08 3.50
N SER A 196 -14.95 -3.47 4.76
CA SER A 196 -16.19 -3.76 5.49
C SER A 196 -16.74 -2.52 6.18
N PHE A 197 -18.04 -2.55 6.52
CA PHE A 197 -18.65 -1.51 7.36
C PHE A 197 -17.95 -1.42 8.72
N ALA A 198 -17.63 -2.56 9.35
CA ALA A 198 -16.95 -2.58 10.66
C ALA A 198 -15.54 -1.95 10.62
N GLU A 199 -14.80 -2.16 9.53
CA GLU A 199 -13.51 -1.48 9.29
C GLU A 199 -13.69 0.04 9.18
N ALA A 200 -14.67 0.50 8.41
CA ALA A 200 -14.95 1.92 8.25
C ALA A 200 -15.50 2.58 9.52
N ASP A 201 -16.37 1.89 10.26
CA ASP A 201 -17.00 2.39 11.49
C ASP A 201 -15.96 2.58 12.60
N ARG A 202 -15.04 1.61 12.74
CA ARG A 202 -13.90 1.72 13.65
C ARG A 202 -13.02 2.92 13.30
N LEU A 203 -12.66 3.09 12.02
CA LEU A 203 -11.89 4.24 11.56
C LEU A 203 -12.60 5.57 11.91
N ALA A 204 -13.91 5.67 11.64
CA ALA A 204 -14.69 6.87 11.93
C ALA A 204 -14.72 7.19 13.43
N LEU A 205 -14.97 6.19 14.28
CA LEU A 205 -15.03 6.36 15.73
C LEU A 205 -13.66 6.74 16.32
N GLU A 206 -12.57 6.13 15.85
CA GLU A 206 -11.20 6.48 16.28
C GLU A 206 -10.79 7.89 15.84
N GLN A 207 -11.35 8.40 14.73
CA GLN A 207 -11.23 9.80 14.32
C GLN A 207 -12.17 10.77 15.06
N GLY A 208 -13.00 10.27 15.98
CA GLY A 208 -13.88 11.08 16.82
C GLY A 208 -15.25 11.40 16.21
N ALA A 209 -15.70 10.62 15.22
CA ALA A 209 -17.07 10.75 14.72
C ALA A 209 -18.10 10.44 15.82
N ALA A 210 -19.20 11.18 15.82
CA ALA A 210 -20.31 10.94 16.76
C ALA A 210 -21.03 9.63 16.42
N ALA A 211 -21.59 8.97 17.44
CA ALA A 211 -22.31 7.71 17.24
C ALA A 211 -23.57 7.88 16.35
N ASP A 212 -24.15 9.08 16.33
CA ASP A 212 -25.32 9.47 15.54
C ASP A 212 -24.96 10.25 14.26
N ASP A 213 -23.69 10.18 13.83
CA ASP A 213 -23.24 10.84 12.60
C ASP A 213 -24.11 10.42 11.39
N PRO A 214 -24.68 11.38 10.62
CA PRO A 214 -25.51 11.05 9.47
C PRO A 214 -24.81 10.16 8.42
N ARG A 215 -23.49 10.24 8.28
CA ARG A 215 -22.69 9.39 7.39
C ARG A 215 -22.70 7.94 7.88
N ARG A 216 -22.57 7.74 9.19
CA ARG A 216 -22.65 6.43 9.86
C ARG A 216 -24.02 5.79 9.67
N VAL A 217 -25.09 6.54 9.95
CA VAL A 217 -26.47 6.05 9.81
C VAL A 217 -26.75 5.63 8.36
N ARG A 218 -26.34 6.47 7.39
CA ARG A 218 -26.46 6.14 5.96
C ARG A 218 -25.68 4.87 5.60
N ALA A 219 -24.43 4.76 6.04
CA ALA A 219 -23.58 3.62 5.75
C ALA A 219 -24.11 2.33 6.39
N ALA A 220 -24.62 2.39 7.62
CA ALA A 220 -25.26 1.28 8.32
C ALA A 220 -26.51 0.82 7.57
N ALA A 221 -27.39 1.74 7.16
CA ALA A 221 -28.58 1.41 6.38
C ALA A 221 -28.21 0.72 5.05
N VAL A 222 -27.21 1.23 4.33
CA VAL A 222 -26.72 0.60 3.08
C VAL A 222 -26.12 -0.77 3.35
N PHE A 223 -25.36 -0.93 4.42
CA PHE A 223 -24.79 -2.21 4.83
C PHE A 223 -25.88 -3.25 5.11
N GLU A 224 -26.86 -2.92 5.94
CA GLU A 224 -27.97 -3.82 6.30
C GLU A 224 -28.79 -4.22 5.08
N LEU A 225 -29.12 -3.26 4.21
CA LEU A 225 -29.82 -3.52 2.95
C LEU A 225 -29.04 -4.47 2.05
N ARG A 226 -27.72 -4.26 1.89
CA ARG A 226 -26.86 -5.14 1.08
C ARG A 226 -26.71 -6.52 1.68
N HIS A 227 -26.55 -6.61 3.00
CA HIS A 227 -26.43 -7.89 3.71
C HIS A 227 -27.68 -8.75 3.50
N ASN A 228 -28.86 -8.18 3.71
CA ASN A 228 -30.13 -8.86 3.51
C ASN A 228 -30.39 -9.19 2.04
N ALA A 229 -30.03 -8.30 1.11
CA ALA A 229 -30.10 -8.59 -0.32
C ALA A 229 -29.21 -9.77 -0.72
N GLY A 230 -28.00 -9.87 -0.15
CA GLY A 230 -27.11 -11.02 -0.33
C GLY A 230 -27.70 -12.35 0.18
N ASN A 231 -28.59 -12.28 1.16
CA ASN A 231 -29.35 -13.43 1.68
C ASN A 231 -30.65 -13.71 0.91
N GLY A 232 -30.92 -12.99 -0.19
CA GLY A 232 -32.08 -13.20 -1.06
C GLY A 232 -33.33 -12.39 -0.67
N HIS A 233 -33.23 -11.45 0.26
CA HIS A 233 -34.34 -10.57 0.61
C HIS A 233 -34.45 -9.40 -0.37
N CYS A 234 -35.69 -9.05 -0.76
CA CYS A 234 -35.96 -7.91 -1.66
C CYS A 234 -36.38 -6.63 -0.91
N PHE A 235 -36.63 -6.71 0.40
CA PHE A 235 -37.01 -5.57 1.24
C PHE A 235 -36.65 -5.84 2.71
N ILE A 236 -36.55 -4.75 3.49
CA ILE A 236 -36.47 -4.79 4.96
C ILE A 236 -37.55 -3.84 5.49
N PRO A 237 -38.45 -4.29 6.39
CA PRO A 237 -39.38 -3.40 7.09
C PRO A 237 -38.63 -2.29 7.84
N THR A 238 -39.15 -1.06 7.79
CA THR A 238 -38.47 0.13 8.35
C THR A 238 -38.20 0.00 9.85
N ASP A 239 -39.13 -0.58 10.60
CA ASP A 239 -38.99 -0.86 12.03
C ASP A 239 -37.85 -1.82 12.34
N LYS A 240 -37.59 -2.80 11.46
CA LYS A 240 -36.45 -3.72 11.59
C LYS A 240 -35.12 -3.10 11.17
N LEU A 241 -35.13 -2.18 10.21
CA LEU A 241 -33.94 -1.47 9.75
C LEU A 241 -33.48 -0.41 10.76
N ALA A 242 -34.41 0.19 11.50
CA ALA A 242 -34.15 1.26 12.45
C ALA A 242 -33.97 0.78 13.92
N ALA A 243 -34.11 -0.53 14.17
CA ALA A 243 -33.93 -1.16 15.48
C ALA A 243 -32.45 -1.46 15.77
#